data_AF-A0A5N9B4Y4-F1
#
_entry.id   AF-A0A5N9B4Y4-F1
#
_cell.length_a   1.000
_cell.length_b   1.000
_cell.length_c   1.000
_cell.angle_alpha   90.00
_cell.angle_beta   90.00
_cell.angle_gamma   90.00
#
_symmetry.space_group_name_H-M   'P 1'
#
loop_
_entity.id
_entity.type
_entity.pdbx_description
1 polymer ?
#
loop_
_entity_poly.entity_id
_entity_poly.type
_entity_poly.pdbx_seq_one_letter_code
_entity_poly.pdbx_strand_id
1 'polypeptide(L)'
;MIGFFINPKLDFLSFNNGNSVIKDISTYCTKLKNSSNKYIGTNQKLLWQGKLNNAKDEYNIWFAKLGLAKAEMSLGGFDEAINIIEEVLSSENFQNLPDTSKVMTYNTAALIYIKAAEVKNCVIPGGSIVCQLPTDNNYKQDYTDYSYKAIEVINEWLMIDSENLKAKWLLNIVYMSIGEYPESINKDLLIEVPGQNLSSIHTGFIDVSIDSGIYNVDLAGGVIFDDFNNDGYPDLITSTWDPCSSMKFYLNKGINGFKDITENSNLSTQLGGLNIISTDYNNDGFLDIYVLRGGWLMEEGEMINSLLKNNGDMTFTDVTQDVNLSDFAYPTQSASWGDYDNDGDLDLFICNESYKGENENIIYPSQLFNNNNNKFLDVSIQASISNDRYCKSSDWGDYNNDGLIDLFISNFAGE
;
A
#
# COMPACT_ATOMS: atom_id res chain seq x y z
N MET A 1 27.48 12.02 31.87
CA MET A 1 26.26 12.85 32.02
C MET A 1 25.36 12.41 30.89
N ILE A 2 24.44 11.50 31.22
CA ILE A 2 23.62 10.73 30.27
C ILE A 2 22.49 11.64 29.80
N GLY A 3 22.52 12.05 28.54
CA GLY A 3 21.42 12.73 27.89
C GLY A 3 20.60 11.71 27.13
N PHE A 4 19.45 11.33 27.67
CA PHE A 4 18.40 10.72 26.86
C PHE A 4 18.00 11.75 25.80
N PHE A 5 18.31 11.50 24.54
CA PHE A 5 17.68 12.22 23.44
C PHE A 5 16.26 11.69 23.29
N ILE A 6 15.37 12.19 24.14
CA ILE A 6 13.93 12.13 23.88
C ILE A 6 13.72 13.05 22.68
N ASN A 7 13.26 12.49 21.56
CA ASN A 7 12.85 13.28 20.40
C ASN A 7 11.74 14.25 20.87
N PRO A 8 11.93 15.57 20.82
CA PRO A 8 11.03 16.56 21.43
C PRO A 8 9.62 16.63 20.78
N LYS A 9 9.32 15.79 19.79
CA LYS A 9 7.98 15.62 19.19
C LYS A 9 7.10 14.55 19.87
N LEU A 10 7.65 13.72 20.77
CA LEU A 10 6.90 12.66 21.46
C LEU A 10 6.06 13.12 22.66
N ASP A 11 6.09 14.40 23.04
CA ASP A 11 5.33 14.98 24.16
C ASP A 11 3.78 14.87 24.00
N PHE A 12 3.28 14.38 22.86
CA PHE A 12 1.85 14.21 22.61
C PHE A 12 1.28 12.83 22.96
N LEU A 13 2.12 11.83 23.29
CA LEU A 13 1.66 10.50 23.65
C LEU A 13 1.61 10.33 25.18
N SER A 14 0.63 10.97 25.82
CA SER A 14 0.31 10.64 27.22
C SER A 14 -0.41 9.29 27.27
N PHE A 15 0.33 8.22 27.52
CA PHE A 15 -0.22 6.88 27.69
C PHE A 15 -0.95 6.78 29.05
N ASN A 16 -2.27 6.97 29.05
CA ASN A 16 -3.11 6.60 30.18
C ASN A 16 -3.41 5.10 30.12
N ASN A 17 -3.24 4.42 31.26
CA ASN A 17 -3.47 2.99 31.44
C ASN A 17 -4.88 2.55 30.96
N GLY A 18 -4.92 1.69 29.93
CA GLY A 18 -6.11 1.01 29.40
C GLY A 18 -6.37 1.29 27.90
N ASN A 19 -6.21 0.26 27.05
CA ASN A 19 -6.45 0.28 25.59
C ASN A 19 -5.84 1.47 24.83
N SER A 20 -4.59 1.83 25.14
CA SER A 20 -3.91 2.96 24.51
C SER A 20 -3.64 2.73 23.01
N VAL A 21 -3.28 1.51 22.61
CA VAL A 21 -2.89 1.18 21.22
C VAL A 21 -4.08 1.28 20.26
N ILE A 22 -5.19 0.60 20.53
CA ILE A 22 -6.40 0.69 19.67
C ILE A 22 -6.95 2.12 19.63
N LYS A 23 -6.90 2.84 20.76
CA LYS A 23 -7.34 4.24 20.82
C LYS A 23 -6.41 5.14 20.00
N ASP A 24 -5.11 4.92 20.05
CA ASP A 24 -4.12 5.61 19.22
C ASP A 24 -4.40 5.35 17.73
N ILE A 25 -4.48 4.09 17.33
CA ILE A 25 -4.70 3.68 15.93
C ILE A 25 -6.03 4.22 15.38
N SER A 26 -7.13 4.16 16.14
CA SER A 26 -8.43 4.72 15.71
C SER A 26 -8.45 6.26 15.63
N THR A 27 -7.79 6.94 16.56
CA THR A 27 -7.59 8.40 16.50
C THR A 27 -6.75 8.76 15.28
N TYR A 28 -5.74 7.96 14.99
CA TYR A 28 -4.83 8.14 13.89
C TYR A 28 -5.50 8.00 12.53
N CYS A 29 -6.30 6.94 12.34
CA CYS A 29 -7.17 6.77 11.18
C CYS A 29 -7.93 8.07 10.84
N THR A 30 -8.55 8.68 11.86
CA THR A 30 -9.29 9.94 11.70
C THR A 30 -8.37 11.11 11.36
N LYS A 31 -7.19 11.21 11.99
CA LYS A 31 -6.19 12.24 11.71
C LYS A 31 -5.69 12.16 10.27
N LEU A 32 -5.34 10.96 9.79
CA LEU A 32 -4.78 10.74 8.46
C LEU A 32 -5.81 10.99 7.35
N LYS A 33 -7.07 10.53 7.53
CA LYS A 33 -8.17 10.87 6.61
C LYS A 33 -8.45 12.37 6.52
N ASN A 34 -8.20 13.11 7.60
CA ASN A 34 -8.33 14.57 7.65
C ASN A 34 -7.00 15.31 7.45
N SER A 35 -5.97 14.66 6.90
CA SER A 35 -4.69 15.29 6.60
C SER A 35 -4.60 15.74 5.13
N SER A 36 -3.48 16.36 4.78
CA SER A 36 -3.15 16.75 3.40
C SER A 36 -2.38 15.65 2.65
N ASN A 37 -2.31 14.43 3.21
CA ASN A 37 -1.66 13.30 2.59
C ASN A 37 -2.26 13.03 1.20
N LYS A 38 -1.41 12.83 0.20
CA LYS A 38 -1.84 12.70 -1.20
C LYS A 38 -2.63 11.41 -1.47
N TYR A 39 -2.43 10.37 -0.67
CA TYR A 39 -3.00 9.05 -0.90
C TYR A 39 -4.27 8.81 -0.09
N ILE A 40 -4.32 9.34 1.14
CA ILE A 40 -5.39 9.03 2.11
C ILE A 40 -6.14 10.29 2.58
N GLY A 41 -5.52 11.46 2.47
CA GLY A 41 -6.00 12.70 3.06
C GLY A 41 -7.04 13.44 2.22
N THR A 42 -8.17 13.78 2.84
CA THR A 42 -9.26 14.53 2.20
C THR A 42 -9.01 16.05 2.12
N ASN A 43 -8.06 16.60 2.89
CA ASN A 43 -7.79 18.04 2.83
C ASN A 43 -7.17 18.47 1.50
N GLN A 44 -6.58 17.56 0.74
CA GLN A 44 -6.07 17.87 -0.60
C GLN A 44 -7.20 18.31 -1.54
N LYS A 45 -8.38 17.68 -1.42
CA LYS A 45 -9.60 18.09 -2.13
C LYS A 45 -10.07 19.47 -1.68
N LEU A 46 -10.15 19.70 -0.36
CA LEU A 46 -10.53 21.00 0.20
C LEU A 46 -9.58 22.13 -0.23
N LEU A 47 -8.29 21.85 -0.30
CA LEU A 47 -7.27 22.79 -0.78
C LEU A 47 -7.54 23.21 -2.23
N TRP A 48 -7.80 22.24 -3.11
CA TRP A 48 -8.10 22.53 -4.52
C TRP A 48 -9.45 23.22 -4.70
N GLN A 49 -10.47 22.86 -3.91
CA GLN A 49 -11.73 23.60 -3.87
C GLN A 49 -11.53 25.05 -3.42
N GLY A 50 -10.70 25.27 -2.40
CA GLY A 50 -10.32 26.62 -1.96
C GLY A 50 -9.59 27.41 -3.04
N LYS A 51 -8.68 26.78 -3.79
CA LYS A 51 -8.02 27.41 -4.95
C LYS A 51 -9.01 27.75 -6.05
N LEU A 52 -9.96 26.86 -6.35
CA LEU A 52 -11.00 27.08 -7.36
C LEU A 52 -11.91 28.25 -6.98
N ASN A 53 -12.38 28.29 -5.74
CA ASN A 53 -13.25 29.37 -5.24
C ASN A 53 -12.57 30.76 -5.25
N ASN A 54 -11.24 30.80 -5.15
CA ASN A 54 -10.46 32.04 -5.13
C ASN A 54 -9.85 32.40 -6.49
N ALA A 55 -9.98 31.55 -7.51
CA ALA A 55 -9.43 31.80 -8.83
C ALA A 55 -10.17 32.95 -9.51
N LYS A 56 -9.39 33.90 -10.09
CA LYS A 56 -9.94 35.13 -10.69
C LYS A 56 -9.82 35.19 -12.20
N ASP A 57 -9.06 34.28 -12.78
CA ASP A 57 -8.78 34.19 -14.21
C ASP A 57 -8.93 32.75 -14.70
N GLU A 58 -9.14 32.61 -16.00
CA GLU A 58 -9.48 31.33 -16.62
C GLU A 58 -8.34 30.31 -16.49
N TYR A 59 -7.08 30.74 -16.47
CA TYR A 59 -5.94 29.86 -16.29
C TYR A 59 -5.92 29.26 -14.88
N ASN A 60 -6.10 30.08 -13.84
CA ASN A 60 -6.16 29.61 -12.46
C ASN A 60 -7.39 28.74 -12.20
N ILE A 61 -8.53 29.00 -12.86
CA ILE A 61 -9.72 28.14 -12.82
C ILE A 61 -9.39 26.76 -13.42
N TRP A 62 -8.81 26.72 -14.63
CA TRP A 62 -8.37 25.47 -15.26
C TRP A 62 -7.42 24.68 -14.35
N PHE A 63 -6.39 25.34 -13.81
CA PHE A 63 -5.38 24.69 -13.00
C PHE A 63 -5.97 24.12 -11.69
N ALA A 64 -6.87 24.87 -11.06
CA ALA A 64 -7.56 24.41 -9.84
C ALA A 64 -8.49 23.23 -10.12
N LYS A 65 -9.25 23.25 -11.22
CA LYS A 65 -10.08 22.11 -11.65
C LYS A 65 -9.25 20.88 -11.94
N LEU A 66 -8.13 21.02 -12.64
CA LEU A 66 -7.24 19.91 -12.95
C LEU A 66 -6.64 19.29 -11.67
N GLY A 67 -6.28 20.13 -10.70
CA GLY A 67 -5.82 19.67 -9.39
C GLY A 67 -6.93 18.97 -8.59
N LEU A 68 -8.16 19.49 -8.62
CA LEU A 68 -9.32 18.90 -7.97
C LEU A 68 -9.65 17.53 -8.57
N ALA A 69 -9.72 17.41 -9.89
CA ALA A 69 -9.99 16.14 -10.58
C ALA A 69 -8.96 15.04 -10.19
N LYS A 70 -7.68 15.40 -10.08
CA LYS A 70 -6.63 14.49 -9.58
C LYS A 70 -6.86 14.06 -8.14
N ALA A 71 -7.25 14.99 -7.27
CA ALA A 71 -7.52 14.69 -5.87
C ALA A 71 -8.74 13.77 -5.72
N GLU A 72 -9.82 14.02 -6.47
CA GLU A 72 -10.99 13.12 -6.52
C GLU A 72 -10.58 11.72 -6.99
N MET A 73 -9.83 11.62 -8.10
CA MET A 73 -9.35 10.34 -8.64
C MET A 73 -8.50 9.57 -7.62
N SER A 74 -7.56 10.25 -6.93
CA SER A 74 -6.74 9.61 -5.89
C SER A 74 -7.56 9.06 -4.72
N LEU A 75 -8.71 9.69 -4.41
CA LEU A 75 -9.61 9.29 -3.33
C LEU A 75 -10.72 8.30 -3.80
N GLY A 76 -10.65 7.81 -5.04
CA GLY A 76 -11.65 6.90 -5.61
C GLY A 76 -12.94 7.58 -6.08
N GLY A 77 -13.00 8.92 -6.08
CA GLY A 77 -14.14 9.72 -6.56
C GLY A 77 -14.18 9.84 -8.09
N PHE A 78 -14.22 8.72 -8.80
CA PHE A 78 -14.07 8.69 -10.26
C PHE A 78 -15.17 9.44 -11.02
N ASP A 79 -16.42 9.34 -10.59
CA ASP A 79 -17.53 10.06 -11.25
C ASP A 79 -17.35 11.58 -11.16
N GLU A 80 -16.94 12.08 -9.99
CA GLU A 80 -16.66 13.51 -9.79
C GLU A 80 -15.42 13.95 -10.58
N ALA A 81 -14.36 13.14 -10.59
CA ALA A 81 -13.16 13.39 -11.39
C ALA A 81 -13.50 13.48 -12.89
N ILE A 82 -14.37 12.59 -13.39
CA ILE A 82 -14.86 12.59 -14.77
C ILE A 82 -15.65 13.87 -15.07
N ASN A 83 -16.60 14.23 -14.22
CA ASN A 83 -17.41 15.44 -14.42
C ASN A 83 -16.52 16.68 -14.54
N ILE A 84 -15.53 16.83 -13.64
CA ILE A 84 -14.62 17.97 -13.65
C ILE A 84 -13.75 17.97 -14.92
N ILE A 85 -13.19 16.83 -15.32
CA ILE A 85 -12.29 16.78 -16.48
C ILE A 85 -13.04 16.99 -17.80
N GLU A 86 -14.28 16.52 -17.92
CA GLU A 86 -15.14 16.77 -19.08
C GLU A 86 -15.53 18.24 -19.21
N GLU A 87 -15.79 18.92 -18.09
CA GLU A 87 -16.01 20.37 -18.08
C GLU A 87 -14.75 21.13 -18.52
N VAL A 88 -13.56 20.66 -18.12
CA VAL A 88 -12.29 21.26 -18.56
C VAL A 88 -12.10 21.08 -20.07
N LEU A 89 -12.24 19.85 -20.58
CA LEU A 89 -12.01 19.52 -22.00
C LEU A 89 -12.99 20.23 -22.94
N SER A 90 -14.23 20.44 -22.50
CA SER A 90 -15.27 21.13 -23.27
C SER A 90 -15.20 22.66 -23.21
N SER A 91 -14.33 23.23 -22.37
CA SER A 91 -14.21 24.68 -22.22
C SER A 91 -13.49 25.35 -23.40
N GLU A 92 -13.99 26.50 -23.86
CA GLU A 92 -13.32 27.30 -24.91
C GLU A 92 -11.92 27.75 -24.47
N ASN A 93 -11.74 28.05 -23.17
CA ASN A 93 -10.45 28.43 -22.62
C ASN A 93 -9.40 27.32 -22.78
N PHE A 94 -9.76 26.06 -22.58
CA PHE A 94 -8.82 24.93 -22.75
C PHE A 94 -8.18 24.91 -24.14
N GLN A 95 -8.95 25.20 -25.19
CA GLN A 95 -8.46 25.23 -26.57
C GLN A 95 -7.40 26.32 -26.79
N ASN A 96 -7.42 27.40 -25.99
CA ASN A 96 -6.48 28.51 -26.07
C ASN A 96 -5.24 28.33 -25.16
N LEU A 97 -5.18 27.28 -24.35
CA LEU A 97 -4.04 27.04 -23.47
C LEU A 97 -2.77 26.65 -24.25
N PRO A 98 -1.57 26.91 -23.68
CA PRO A 98 -0.32 26.41 -24.23
C PRO A 98 -0.31 24.88 -24.32
N ASP A 99 0.45 24.35 -25.28
CA ASP A 99 0.62 22.91 -25.50
C ASP A 99 1.04 22.15 -24.24
N THR A 100 1.90 22.74 -23.40
CA THR A 100 2.29 22.13 -22.12
C THR A 100 1.11 21.91 -21.16
N SER A 101 0.18 22.87 -21.10
CA SER A 101 -1.05 22.77 -20.31
C SER A 101 -2.04 21.77 -20.92
N LYS A 102 -2.12 21.72 -22.25
CA LYS A 102 -2.94 20.73 -22.97
C LYS A 102 -2.46 19.31 -22.71
N VAL A 103 -1.17 19.05 -22.89
CA VAL A 103 -0.52 17.78 -22.55
C VAL A 103 -0.77 17.38 -21.10
N MET A 104 -0.64 18.32 -20.16
CA MET A 104 -0.93 18.05 -18.74
C MET A 104 -2.40 17.64 -18.51
N THR A 105 -3.33 18.25 -19.24
CA THR A 105 -4.76 17.96 -19.16
C THR A 105 -5.08 16.60 -19.77
N TYR A 106 -4.60 16.32 -20.99
CA TYR A 106 -4.81 15.03 -21.65
C TYR A 106 -4.22 13.86 -20.87
N ASN A 107 -3.01 14.01 -20.32
CA ASN A 107 -2.43 13.02 -19.43
C ASN A 107 -3.32 12.75 -18.20
N THR A 108 -3.92 13.79 -17.62
CA THR A 108 -4.81 13.64 -16.46
C THR A 108 -6.12 12.98 -16.85
N ALA A 109 -6.74 13.40 -17.95
CA ALA A 109 -7.96 12.81 -18.49
C ALA A 109 -7.78 11.35 -18.84
N ALA A 110 -6.68 11.00 -19.53
CA ALA A 110 -6.32 9.64 -19.87
C ALA A 110 -6.27 8.75 -18.61
N LEU A 111 -5.57 9.19 -17.56
CA LEU A 111 -5.49 8.42 -16.31
C LEU A 111 -6.84 8.27 -15.61
N ILE A 112 -7.67 9.33 -15.58
CA ILE A 112 -9.01 9.28 -14.99
C ILE A 112 -9.89 8.27 -15.74
N TYR A 113 -9.91 8.33 -17.07
CA TYR A 113 -10.71 7.43 -17.89
C TYR A 113 -10.23 5.98 -17.80
N ILE A 114 -8.91 5.75 -17.84
CA ILE A 114 -8.33 4.40 -17.67
C ILE A 114 -8.72 3.82 -16.30
N LYS A 115 -8.58 4.60 -15.22
CA LYS A 115 -8.96 4.15 -13.87
C LYS A 115 -10.47 3.92 -13.74
N ALA A 116 -11.29 4.75 -14.35
CA ALA A 116 -12.74 4.55 -14.36
C ALA A 116 -13.15 3.30 -15.15
N ALA A 117 -12.46 3.00 -16.26
CA ALA A 117 -12.64 1.75 -17.00
C ALA A 117 -12.22 0.55 -16.14
N GLU A 118 -11.08 0.63 -15.48
CA GLU A 118 -10.57 -0.40 -14.55
C GLU A 118 -11.59 -0.71 -13.44
N VAL A 119 -12.11 0.33 -12.76
CA VAL A 119 -13.09 0.15 -11.67
C VAL A 119 -14.39 -0.49 -12.17
N LYS A 120 -14.91 -0.05 -13.32
CA LYS A 120 -16.15 -0.60 -13.89
C LYS A 120 -16.02 -2.06 -14.32
N ASN A 121 -14.84 -2.47 -14.78
CA ASN A 121 -14.64 -3.80 -15.35
C ASN A 121 -14.00 -4.80 -14.35
N CYS A 122 -13.19 -4.35 -13.39
CA CYS A 122 -12.48 -5.23 -12.46
C CYS A 122 -13.03 -5.24 -11.02
N VAL A 123 -13.39 -4.07 -10.49
CA VAL A 123 -13.63 -3.89 -9.04
C VAL A 123 -15.09 -4.16 -8.68
N ILE A 124 -16.01 -3.94 -9.61
CA ILE A 124 -17.43 -4.26 -9.47
C ILE A 124 -17.62 -5.76 -9.84
N PRO A 125 -18.38 -6.56 -9.07
CA PRO A 125 -18.10 -7.99 -8.94
C PRO A 125 -18.22 -8.76 -10.25
N GLY A 126 -17.16 -9.47 -10.63
CA GLY A 126 -17.17 -10.42 -11.75
C GLY A 126 -15.85 -10.59 -12.55
N GLY A 127 -14.78 -9.87 -12.24
CA GLY A 127 -13.61 -9.80 -13.13
C GLY A 127 -12.26 -10.25 -12.56
N SER A 128 -12.02 -11.55 -12.38
CA SER A 128 -10.71 -12.07 -11.91
C SER A 128 -9.56 -11.99 -12.93
N ILE A 129 -9.83 -11.68 -14.20
CA ILE A 129 -8.81 -11.60 -15.28
C ILE A 129 -8.63 -10.16 -15.82
N VAL A 130 -9.51 -9.25 -15.43
CA VAL A 130 -9.77 -7.99 -16.15
C VAL A 130 -8.69 -6.91 -15.94
N CYS A 131 -7.92 -7.05 -14.86
CA CYS A 131 -6.96 -6.06 -14.39
C CYS A 131 -5.49 -6.46 -14.57
N GLN A 132 -5.23 -7.62 -15.17
CA GLN A 132 -3.85 -8.01 -15.47
C GLN A 132 -3.40 -7.28 -16.73
N LEU A 133 -2.41 -6.40 -16.58
CA LEU A 133 -1.79 -5.67 -17.69
C LEU A 133 -0.37 -6.20 -17.95
N PRO A 134 0.00 -6.47 -19.21
CA PRO A 134 -0.85 -6.45 -20.40
C PRO A 134 -1.89 -7.57 -20.36
N THR A 135 -3.10 -7.30 -20.84
CA THR A 135 -4.17 -8.31 -20.92
C THR A 135 -3.78 -9.40 -21.90
N ASP A 136 -4.12 -10.66 -21.60
CA ASP A 136 -4.02 -11.73 -22.60
C ASP A 136 -4.89 -11.36 -23.82
N ASN A 137 -4.45 -11.73 -25.03
CA ASN A 137 -5.12 -11.43 -26.30
C ASN A 137 -6.57 -11.94 -26.39
N ASN A 138 -6.99 -12.82 -25.47
CA ASN A 138 -8.34 -13.36 -25.41
C ASN A 138 -9.29 -12.56 -24.50
N TYR A 139 -8.77 -11.63 -23.70
CA TYR A 139 -9.57 -10.83 -22.78
C TYR A 139 -9.98 -9.50 -23.40
N LYS A 140 -11.26 -9.14 -23.22
CA LYS A 140 -11.83 -7.87 -23.63
C LYS A 140 -12.75 -7.33 -22.53
N GLN A 141 -12.58 -6.05 -22.20
CA GLN A 141 -13.49 -5.32 -21.33
C GLN A 141 -14.91 -5.29 -21.89
N ASP A 142 -15.91 -5.51 -21.02
CA ASP A 142 -17.32 -5.40 -21.36
C ASP A 142 -17.77 -3.93 -21.43
N TYR A 143 -17.24 -3.08 -20.55
CA TYR A 143 -17.54 -1.64 -20.49
C TYR A 143 -16.38 -0.83 -21.07
N THR A 144 -16.47 -0.49 -22.35
CA THR A 144 -15.38 0.14 -23.12
C THR A 144 -15.49 1.66 -23.25
N ASP A 145 -16.58 2.29 -22.82
CA ASP A 145 -16.84 3.73 -23.05
C ASP A 145 -15.70 4.63 -22.56
N TYR A 146 -15.21 4.39 -21.35
CA TYR A 146 -14.09 5.16 -20.80
C TYR A 146 -12.76 4.80 -21.47
N SER A 147 -12.56 3.57 -21.91
CA SER A 147 -11.39 3.15 -22.68
C SER A 147 -11.32 3.90 -24.02
N TYR A 148 -12.44 4.05 -24.73
CA TYR A 148 -12.48 4.87 -25.95
C TYR A 148 -12.27 6.37 -25.69
N LYS A 149 -12.83 6.92 -24.60
CA LYS A 149 -12.52 8.30 -24.18
C LYS A 149 -11.04 8.50 -23.87
N ALA A 150 -10.39 7.50 -23.24
CA ALA A 150 -8.95 7.52 -23.01
C ALA A 150 -8.17 7.53 -24.33
N ILE A 151 -8.54 6.67 -25.29
CA ILE A 151 -7.91 6.65 -26.63
C ILE A 151 -8.04 8.00 -27.32
N GLU A 152 -9.22 8.63 -27.29
CA GLU A 152 -9.46 9.95 -27.89
C GLU A 152 -8.50 11.01 -27.33
N VAL A 153 -8.46 11.17 -26.00
CA VAL A 153 -7.58 12.18 -25.37
C VAL A 153 -6.09 11.86 -25.52
N ILE A 154 -5.70 10.58 -25.60
CA ILE A 154 -4.30 10.19 -25.83
C ILE A 154 -3.89 10.49 -27.28
N ASN A 155 -4.76 10.30 -28.25
CA ASN A 155 -4.47 10.69 -29.63
C ASN A 155 -4.29 12.21 -29.76
N GLU A 156 -5.15 13.01 -29.11
CA GLU A 156 -4.98 14.47 -29.05
C GLU A 156 -3.67 14.88 -28.36
N TRP A 157 -3.25 14.16 -27.31
CA TRP A 157 -1.93 14.34 -26.70
C TRP A 157 -0.81 14.06 -27.71
N LEU A 158 -0.86 12.94 -28.42
CA LEU A 158 0.15 12.53 -29.39
C LEU A 158 0.19 13.45 -30.64
N MET A 159 -0.87 14.19 -30.94
CA MET A 159 -0.83 15.24 -31.96
C MET A 159 0.04 16.43 -31.56
N ILE A 160 0.17 16.71 -30.26
CA ILE A 160 1.01 17.79 -29.71
C ILE A 160 2.45 17.29 -29.48
N ASP A 161 2.60 16.10 -28.91
CA ASP A 161 3.88 15.50 -28.54
C ASP A 161 3.95 14.05 -29.01
N SER A 162 4.24 13.87 -30.31
CA SER A 162 4.19 12.57 -30.97
C SER A 162 5.22 11.56 -30.46
N GLU A 163 6.27 12.01 -29.78
CA GLU A 163 7.31 11.15 -29.21
C GLU A 163 7.11 10.86 -27.73
N ASN A 164 5.99 11.28 -27.14
CA ASN A 164 5.72 11.05 -25.73
C ASN A 164 5.57 9.56 -25.42
N LEU A 165 6.62 8.95 -24.85
CA LEU A 165 6.63 7.53 -24.51
C LEU A 165 5.53 7.13 -23.52
N LYS A 166 5.16 8.02 -22.59
CA LYS A 166 4.07 7.75 -21.65
C LYS A 166 2.72 7.68 -22.38
N ALA A 167 2.46 8.61 -23.28
CA ALA A 167 1.23 8.61 -24.08
C ALA A 167 1.15 7.38 -24.99
N LYS A 168 2.25 7.05 -25.71
CA LYS A 168 2.36 5.82 -26.51
C LYS A 168 2.09 4.59 -25.65
N TRP A 169 2.73 4.48 -24.48
CA TRP A 169 2.55 3.34 -23.58
C TRP A 169 1.10 3.20 -23.10
N LEU A 170 0.48 4.29 -22.62
CA LEU A 170 -0.93 4.28 -22.21
C LEU A 170 -1.85 3.89 -23.38
N LEU A 171 -1.60 4.40 -24.59
CA LEU A 171 -2.38 4.04 -25.77
C LEU A 171 -2.36 2.53 -26.02
N ASN A 172 -1.17 1.92 -26.00
CA ASN A 172 -0.98 0.49 -26.23
C ASN A 172 -1.71 -0.33 -25.15
N ILE A 173 -1.59 0.07 -23.87
CA ILE A 173 -2.29 -0.57 -22.74
C ILE A 173 -3.82 -0.52 -22.90
N VAL A 174 -4.38 0.62 -23.32
CA VAL A 174 -5.83 0.76 -23.49
C VAL A 174 -6.35 -0.06 -24.66
N TYR A 175 -5.61 -0.14 -25.77
CA TYR A 175 -5.98 -1.02 -26.88
C TYR A 175 -5.88 -2.50 -26.52
N MET A 176 -4.89 -2.89 -25.70
CA MET A 176 -4.83 -4.25 -25.15
C MET A 176 -6.07 -4.55 -24.32
N SER A 177 -6.49 -3.64 -23.44
CA SER A 177 -7.61 -3.88 -22.53
C SER A 177 -8.97 -4.05 -23.22
N ILE A 178 -9.12 -3.53 -24.44
CA ILE A 178 -10.35 -3.68 -25.26
C ILE A 178 -10.22 -4.75 -26.36
N GLY A 179 -9.11 -5.49 -26.39
CA GLY A 179 -8.87 -6.57 -27.36
C GLY A 179 -8.66 -6.08 -28.80
N GLU A 180 -8.07 -4.90 -28.97
CA GLU A 180 -7.81 -4.26 -30.28
C GLU A 180 -6.31 -4.01 -30.54
N TYR A 181 -5.45 -4.52 -29.66
CA TYR A 181 -4.01 -4.53 -29.84
C TYR A 181 -3.55 -5.80 -30.60
N PRO A 182 -2.61 -5.70 -31.55
CA PRO A 182 -1.97 -4.47 -32.04
C PRO A 182 -2.67 -3.85 -33.27
N GLU A 183 -3.70 -4.49 -33.83
CA GLU A 183 -4.22 -4.19 -35.18
C GLU A 183 -4.83 -2.79 -35.32
N SER A 184 -5.44 -2.25 -34.25
CA SER A 184 -6.06 -0.92 -34.28
C SER A 184 -5.06 0.23 -34.05
N ILE A 185 -3.78 -0.06 -33.81
CA ILE A 185 -2.77 0.97 -33.51
C ILE A 185 -1.97 1.31 -34.77
N ASN A 186 -1.75 2.60 -35.02
CA ASN A 186 -0.77 3.03 -36.01
C ASN A 186 0.63 2.51 -35.63
N LYS A 187 1.33 1.88 -36.58
CA LYS A 187 2.66 1.28 -36.37
C LYS A 187 3.68 2.22 -35.74
N ASP A 188 3.62 3.51 -36.04
CA ASP A 188 4.56 4.51 -35.48
C ASP A 188 4.33 4.81 -33.99
N LEU A 189 3.15 4.45 -33.47
CA LEU A 189 2.75 4.59 -32.06
C LEU A 189 2.81 3.25 -31.30
N LEU A 190 3.06 2.15 -32.01
CA LEU A 190 3.17 0.82 -31.42
C LEU A 190 4.44 0.74 -30.57
N ILE A 191 4.28 0.34 -29.31
CA ILE A 191 5.41 -0.10 -28.49
C ILE A 191 5.42 -1.63 -28.55
N GLU A 192 6.34 -2.18 -29.33
CA GLU A 192 6.61 -3.62 -29.29
C GLU A 192 7.24 -3.96 -27.95
N VAL A 193 6.63 -4.88 -27.20
CA VAL A 193 7.22 -5.45 -25.99
C VAL A 193 8.09 -6.64 -26.43
N PRO A 194 9.42 -6.53 -26.41
CA PRO A 194 10.29 -7.59 -26.93
C PRO A 194 10.10 -8.88 -26.13
N GLY A 195 9.89 -10.01 -26.81
CA GLY A 195 9.76 -11.33 -26.19
C GLY A 195 8.33 -11.84 -25.98
N GLN A 196 7.30 -11.06 -26.30
CA GLN A 196 5.90 -11.52 -26.27
C GLN A 196 5.52 -12.28 -27.53
N ASN A 197 6.01 -13.52 -27.65
CA ASN A 197 5.37 -14.50 -28.52
C ASN A 197 4.21 -15.13 -27.71
N LEU A 198 3.11 -14.38 -27.53
CA LEU A 198 1.90 -14.76 -26.76
C LEU A 198 1.20 -16.05 -27.29
N SER A 199 1.77 -16.68 -28.32
CA SER A 199 1.37 -17.98 -28.86
C SER A 199 1.70 -19.19 -27.98
N SER A 200 2.49 -19.05 -26.91
CA SER A 200 2.66 -20.14 -25.96
C SER A 200 1.45 -20.19 -25.04
N ILE A 201 0.65 -21.27 -25.16
CA ILE A 201 -0.36 -21.65 -24.18
C ILE A 201 0.29 -21.58 -22.80
N HIS A 202 0.04 -20.51 -22.06
CA HIS A 202 0.54 -20.39 -20.71
C HIS A 202 -0.29 -21.34 -19.86
N THR A 203 0.36 -22.33 -19.25
CA THR A 203 -0.06 -22.84 -17.95
C THR A 203 0.17 -21.74 -16.92
N GLY A 204 -0.57 -20.63 -17.05
CA GLY A 204 -0.52 -19.51 -16.11
C GLY A 204 -1.19 -19.89 -14.80
N PHE A 205 -0.89 -19.14 -13.73
CA PHE A 205 -1.69 -19.21 -12.52
C PHE A 205 -3.11 -18.76 -12.87
N ILE A 206 -4.08 -19.64 -12.59
CA ILE A 206 -5.50 -19.31 -12.71
C ILE A 206 -5.92 -18.66 -11.40
N ASP A 207 -6.50 -17.47 -11.46
CA ASP A 207 -7.11 -16.86 -10.29
C ASP A 207 -8.34 -17.69 -9.88
N VAL A 208 -8.25 -18.33 -8.72
CA VAL A 208 -9.30 -19.15 -8.11
C VAL A 208 -9.84 -18.51 -6.84
N SER A 209 -9.54 -17.24 -6.56
CA SER A 209 -9.82 -16.60 -5.28
C SER A 209 -11.32 -16.62 -4.96
N ILE A 210 -12.16 -16.12 -5.88
CA ILE A 210 -13.62 -16.09 -5.72
C ILE A 210 -14.18 -17.51 -5.54
N ASP A 211 -13.79 -18.45 -6.40
CA ASP A 211 -14.25 -19.85 -6.36
C ASP A 211 -13.80 -20.56 -5.07
N SER A 212 -12.68 -20.13 -4.50
CA SER A 212 -12.14 -20.64 -3.24
C SER A 212 -12.70 -19.93 -2.01
N GLY A 213 -13.66 -19.00 -2.15
CA GLY A 213 -14.26 -18.28 -1.03
C GLY A 213 -13.43 -17.11 -0.49
N ILE A 214 -12.39 -16.69 -1.22
CA ILE A 214 -11.57 -15.52 -0.91
C ILE A 214 -12.02 -14.36 -1.80
N TYR A 215 -12.73 -13.41 -1.22
CA TYR A 215 -13.13 -12.19 -1.91
C TYR A 215 -13.17 -11.01 -0.93
N ASN A 216 -12.34 -10.01 -1.19
CA ASN A 216 -12.35 -8.72 -0.50
C ASN A 216 -11.88 -7.65 -1.47
N VAL A 217 -12.48 -6.47 -1.39
CA VAL A 217 -12.01 -5.28 -2.10
C VAL A 217 -11.43 -4.35 -1.04
N ASP A 218 -10.12 -4.14 -1.11
CA ASP A 218 -9.37 -3.36 -0.13
C ASP A 218 -8.15 -2.70 -0.76
N LEU A 219 -7.46 -1.86 -0.01
CA LEU A 219 -6.13 -1.40 -0.39
C LEU A 219 -5.11 -2.53 -0.24
N ALA A 220 -3.98 -2.41 -0.94
CA ALA A 220 -2.88 -3.36 -0.82
C ALA A 220 -2.41 -3.48 0.64
N GLY A 221 -1.96 -4.66 1.03
CA GLY A 221 -1.45 -4.94 2.38
C GLY A 221 -0.69 -6.27 2.42
N GLY A 222 -0.27 -6.65 3.62
CA GLY A 222 0.47 -7.90 3.85
C GLY A 222 -0.43 -9.13 3.78
N VAL A 223 0.19 -10.28 3.54
CA VAL A 223 -0.46 -11.59 3.50
C VAL A 223 0.38 -12.60 4.27
N ILE A 224 -0.28 -13.40 5.12
CA ILE A 224 0.31 -14.58 5.76
C ILE A 224 -0.45 -15.81 5.28
N PHE A 225 0.29 -16.83 4.88
CA PHE A 225 -0.25 -18.15 4.55
C PHE A 225 0.42 -19.21 5.42
N ASP A 226 -0.21 -19.56 6.54
CA ASP A 226 0.39 -20.36 7.61
C ASP A 226 -0.66 -21.11 8.45
N ASP A 227 -0.26 -22.14 9.18
CA ASP A 227 -1.16 -23.01 9.96
C ASP A 227 -1.45 -22.44 11.36
N PHE A 228 -2.42 -21.54 11.47
CA PHE A 228 -2.76 -20.85 12.72
C PHE A 228 -3.49 -21.71 13.75
N ASN A 229 -4.03 -22.87 13.34
CA ASN A 229 -4.82 -23.75 14.20
C ASN A 229 -4.18 -25.14 14.40
N ASN A 230 -3.00 -25.37 13.83
CA ASN A 230 -2.23 -26.62 13.88
C ASN A 230 -3.00 -27.84 13.32
N ASP A 231 -3.86 -27.64 12.31
CA ASP A 231 -4.63 -28.72 11.68
C ASP A 231 -3.95 -29.31 10.43
N GLY A 232 -2.80 -28.79 10.04
CA GLY A 232 -2.01 -29.19 8.89
C GLY A 232 -2.44 -28.53 7.57
N TYR A 233 -3.43 -27.63 7.59
CA TYR A 233 -3.86 -26.84 6.45
C TYR A 233 -3.53 -25.35 6.68
N PRO A 234 -2.60 -24.76 5.91
CA PRO A 234 -2.31 -23.35 6.06
C PRO A 234 -3.53 -22.48 5.76
N ASP A 235 -3.79 -21.55 6.65
CA ASP A 235 -4.83 -20.54 6.57
C ASP A 235 -4.31 -19.26 5.92
N LEU A 236 -5.21 -18.34 5.58
CA LEU A 236 -4.86 -17.06 4.95
C LEU A 236 -5.31 -15.88 5.80
N ILE A 237 -4.38 -15.01 6.18
CA ILE A 237 -4.67 -13.72 6.80
C ILE A 237 -4.16 -12.61 5.89
N THR A 238 -5.00 -11.60 5.64
CA THR A 238 -4.66 -10.44 4.82
C THR A 238 -4.83 -9.15 5.61
N SER A 239 -3.92 -8.21 5.41
CA SER A 239 -4.00 -6.86 5.94
C SER A 239 -4.33 -5.86 4.84
N THR A 240 -4.47 -4.59 5.23
CA THR A 240 -4.77 -3.48 4.33
C THR A 240 -4.03 -2.24 4.80
N TRP A 241 -3.54 -1.45 3.85
CA TRP A 241 -3.01 -0.12 4.13
C TRP A 241 -4.09 0.96 4.28
N ASP A 242 -5.38 0.62 4.23
CA ASP A 242 -6.40 1.54 4.73
C ASP A 242 -6.27 1.61 6.25
N PRO A 243 -5.90 2.77 6.83
CA PRO A 243 -5.65 2.90 8.27
C PRO A 243 -6.90 2.67 9.12
N CYS A 244 -8.07 2.59 8.49
CA CYS A 244 -9.36 2.47 9.16
C CYS A 244 -10.06 1.13 8.90
N SER A 245 -9.52 0.29 8.03
CA SER A 245 -10.11 -1.01 7.70
C SER A 245 -9.43 -2.12 8.48
N SER A 246 -10.16 -3.20 8.75
CA SER A 246 -9.68 -4.33 9.52
C SER A 246 -8.98 -5.37 8.66
N MET A 247 -8.14 -6.19 9.30
CA MET A 247 -7.57 -7.38 8.68
C MET A 247 -8.64 -8.45 8.43
N LYS A 248 -8.34 -9.42 7.57
CA LYS A 248 -9.22 -10.57 7.26
C LYS A 248 -8.56 -11.88 7.63
N PHE A 249 -9.35 -12.85 8.09
CA PHE A 249 -8.92 -14.22 8.34
C PHE A 249 -9.82 -15.20 7.61
N TYR A 250 -9.22 -15.91 6.67
CA TYR A 250 -9.81 -16.98 5.88
C TYR A 250 -9.27 -18.33 6.35
N LEU A 251 -10.11 -19.09 7.03
CA LEU A 251 -9.82 -20.44 7.52
C LEU A 251 -9.92 -21.45 6.39
N ASN A 252 -8.87 -22.21 6.16
CA ASN A 252 -8.79 -23.24 5.14
C ASN A 252 -9.69 -24.44 5.51
N LYS A 253 -10.49 -24.89 4.55
CA LYS A 253 -11.39 -26.05 4.65
C LYS A 253 -11.01 -27.16 3.68
N GLY A 254 -9.75 -27.18 3.26
CA GLY A 254 -9.18 -28.11 2.30
C GLY A 254 -9.86 -27.98 0.94
N ILE A 255 -10.40 -29.09 0.43
CA ILE A 255 -11.10 -29.12 -0.86
C ILE A 255 -12.36 -28.22 -0.90
N ASN A 256 -12.89 -27.81 0.25
CA ASN A 256 -14.05 -26.92 0.34
C ASN A 256 -13.68 -25.43 0.28
N GLY A 257 -12.43 -25.09 -0.05
CA GLY A 257 -11.95 -23.71 -0.14
C GLY A 257 -11.74 -23.08 1.24
N PHE A 258 -11.95 -21.78 1.33
CA PHE A 258 -11.74 -20.97 2.53
C PHE A 258 -13.06 -20.42 3.08
N LYS A 259 -13.08 -20.18 4.39
CA LYS A 259 -14.19 -19.54 5.08
C LYS A 259 -13.69 -18.29 5.82
N ASP A 260 -14.29 -17.15 5.54
CA ASP A 260 -14.07 -15.93 6.34
C ASP A 260 -14.57 -16.15 7.78
N ILE A 261 -13.65 -16.01 8.74
CA ILE A 261 -13.89 -16.10 10.18
C ILE A 261 -13.44 -14.82 10.92
N THR A 262 -13.25 -13.71 10.20
CA THR A 262 -12.69 -12.45 10.71
C THR A 262 -13.38 -11.93 11.98
N GLU A 263 -14.72 -11.99 12.04
CA GLU A 263 -15.48 -11.58 13.22
C GLU A 263 -15.29 -12.54 14.39
N ASN A 264 -15.17 -13.84 14.11
CA ASN A 264 -14.99 -14.86 15.14
C ASN A 264 -13.57 -14.86 15.71
N SER A 265 -12.59 -14.37 14.98
CA SER A 265 -11.18 -14.32 15.39
C SER A 265 -10.79 -13.05 16.15
N ASN A 266 -11.72 -12.11 16.35
CA ASN A 266 -11.50 -10.75 16.85
C ASN A 266 -10.64 -9.84 15.97
N LEU A 267 -10.21 -10.29 14.79
CA LEU A 267 -9.43 -9.46 13.87
C LEU A 267 -10.26 -8.35 13.22
N SER A 268 -11.60 -8.44 13.22
CA SER A 268 -12.47 -7.34 12.75
C SER A 268 -12.28 -6.02 13.51
N THR A 269 -11.69 -6.08 14.71
CA THR A 269 -11.41 -4.91 15.56
C THR A 269 -9.95 -4.46 15.51
N GLN A 270 -9.09 -5.20 14.79
CA GLN A 270 -7.68 -4.91 14.61
C GLN A 270 -7.51 -4.18 13.26
N LEU A 271 -7.14 -2.91 13.30
CA LEU A 271 -6.93 -2.14 12.06
C LEU A 271 -5.70 -2.65 11.32
N GLY A 272 -5.74 -2.57 9.99
CA GLY A 272 -4.71 -3.05 9.10
C GLY A 272 -3.36 -2.34 9.25
N GLY A 273 -2.42 -2.79 8.43
CA GLY A 273 -1.07 -2.26 8.27
C GLY A 273 -0.57 -2.59 6.88
N LEU A 274 0.50 -1.93 6.44
CA LEU A 274 1.07 -2.24 5.13
C LEU A 274 1.51 -3.71 5.06
N ASN A 275 2.05 -4.22 6.16
CA ASN A 275 2.61 -5.56 6.18
C ASN A 275 2.26 -6.28 7.49
N ILE A 276 2.26 -7.62 7.42
CA ILE A 276 2.04 -8.51 8.54
C ILE A 276 3.02 -9.68 8.43
N ILE A 277 3.55 -10.13 9.56
CA ILE A 277 4.47 -11.28 9.64
C ILE A 277 4.04 -12.21 10.77
N SER A 278 4.12 -13.53 10.54
CA SER A 278 3.87 -14.55 11.56
C SER A 278 5.11 -14.79 12.42
N THR A 279 4.91 -15.21 13.66
CA THR A 279 5.97 -15.61 14.60
C THR A 279 5.37 -16.47 15.72
N ASP A 280 6.14 -17.27 16.42
CA ASP A 280 5.76 -17.83 17.73
C ASP A 280 6.62 -17.13 18.78
N TYR A 281 6.25 -15.91 19.17
CA TYR A 281 7.16 -15.06 19.95
C TYR A 281 7.33 -15.56 21.39
N ASN A 282 6.42 -16.43 21.84
CA ASN A 282 6.33 -16.89 23.22
C ASN A 282 6.55 -18.40 23.38
N ASN A 283 6.92 -19.09 22.30
CA ASN A 283 7.18 -20.52 22.24
C ASN A 283 6.00 -21.38 22.76
N ASP A 284 4.74 -20.95 22.56
CA ASP A 284 3.56 -21.70 22.96
C ASP A 284 3.00 -22.64 21.88
N GLY A 285 3.63 -22.63 20.70
CA GLY A 285 3.28 -23.49 19.57
C GLY A 285 2.11 -22.97 18.74
N PHE A 286 1.63 -21.74 19.00
CA PHE A 286 0.64 -21.08 18.16
C PHE A 286 1.23 -19.84 17.51
N LEU A 287 1.12 -19.76 16.18
CA LEU A 287 1.63 -18.60 15.45
C LEU A 287 0.81 -17.34 15.78
N ASP A 288 1.53 -16.33 16.23
CA ASP A 288 1.13 -14.96 16.48
C ASP A 288 1.37 -14.08 15.25
N ILE A 289 0.90 -12.81 15.29
CA ILE A 289 0.99 -11.88 14.16
C ILE A 289 1.58 -10.55 14.62
N TYR A 290 2.59 -10.06 13.91
CA TYR A 290 3.08 -8.70 14.05
C TYR A 290 2.60 -7.82 12.90
N VAL A 291 1.95 -6.70 13.21
CA VAL A 291 1.34 -5.77 12.26
C VAL A 291 2.19 -4.50 12.15
N LEU A 292 2.70 -4.25 10.95
CA LEU A 292 3.61 -3.15 10.63
C LEU A 292 2.85 -2.00 9.97
N ARG A 293 3.06 -0.77 10.44
CA ARG A 293 2.28 0.41 10.04
C ARG A 293 3.15 1.61 9.69
N GLY A 294 2.55 2.54 8.95
CA GLY A 294 3.11 3.87 8.75
C GLY A 294 4.12 4.04 7.64
N GLY A 295 4.62 2.96 7.02
CA GLY A 295 5.57 3.05 5.90
C GLY A 295 5.15 4.06 4.81
N TRP A 296 6.10 4.67 4.13
CA TRP A 296 5.94 5.66 3.06
C TRP A 296 5.16 6.94 3.43
N LEU A 297 4.64 7.04 4.65
CA LEU A 297 3.88 8.19 5.15
C LEU A 297 4.74 9.14 5.99
N MET A 298 5.99 8.77 6.30
CA MET A 298 6.95 9.63 7.01
C MET A 298 6.37 10.14 8.34
N GLU A 299 6.40 11.44 8.64
CA GLU A 299 5.79 11.99 9.86
C GLU A 299 4.26 11.80 9.93
N GLU A 300 3.59 11.65 8.78
CA GLU A 300 2.18 11.24 8.71
C GLU A 300 2.01 9.73 8.78
N GLY A 301 3.06 8.99 9.19
CA GLY A 301 3.13 7.55 9.40
C GLY A 301 3.36 7.13 10.85
N GLU A 302 3.40 8.07 11.81
CA GLU A 302 3.64 7.75 13.23
C GLU A 302 2.49 6.95 13.88
N MET A 303 2.43 5.64 13.61
CA MET A 303 1.44 4.69 14.13
C MET A 303 2.11 3.58 14.92
N ILE A 304 1.51 3.18 16.04
CA ILE A 304 1.98 2.04 16.82
C ILE A 304 1.75 0.73 16.04
N ASN A 305 2.79 -0.11 15.95
CA ASN A 305 2.70 -1.49 15.45
C ASN A 305 1.99 -2.38 16.47
N SER A 306 1.36 -3.48 16.05
CA SER A 306 0.68 -4.39 16.98
C SER A 306 1.32 -5.77 17.00
N LEU A 307 1.54 -6.35 18.18
CA LEU A 307 1.74 -7.79 18.35
C LEU A 307 0.42 -8.41 18.81
N LEU A 308 -0.12 -9.30 17.98
CA LEU A 308 -1.38 -10.01 18.22
C LEU A 308 -1.08 -11.46 18.58
N LYS A 309 -1.33 -11.81 19.83
CA LYS A 309 -1.19 -13.17 20.34
C LYS A 309 -2.33 -14.05 19.84
N ASN A 310 -2.03 -15.23 19.30
CA ASN A 310 -2.99 -16.28 19.04
C ASN A 310 -3.34 -17.01 20.35
N ASN A 311 -4.63 -17.09 20.66
CA ASN A 311 -5.09 -17.71 21.92
C ASN A 311 -5.21 -19.25 21.82
N GLY A 312 -4.92 -19.85 20.65
CA GLY A 312 -5.05 -21.28 20.39
C GLY A 312 -6.49 -21.75 20.11
N ASP A 313 -7.44 -20.82 20.04
CA ASP A 313 -8.85 -21.07 19.73
C ASP A 313 -9.32 -20.31 18.48
N MET A 314 -8.36 -19.94 17.60
CA MET A 314 -8.53 -19.10 16.41
C MET A 314 -8.91 -17.65 16.70
N THR A 315 -8.82 -17.20 17.96
CA THR A 315 -8.97 -15.78 18.33
C THR A 315 -7.62 -15.14 18.63
N PHE A 316 -7.54 -13.82 18.39
CA PHE A 316 -6.34 -13.03 18.65
C PHE A 316 -6.56 -11.96 19.73
N THR A 317 -5.49 -11.69 20.49
CA THR A 317 -5.42 -10.65 21.52
C THR A 317 -4.27 -9.69 21.24
N ASP A 318 -4.51 -8.37 21.21
CA ASP A 318 -3.40 -7.39 21.14
C ASP A 318 -2.66 -7.36 22.48
N VAL A 319 -1.38 -7.76 22.47
CA VAL A 319 -0.49 -7.82 23.65
C VAL A 319 0.63 -6.78 23.58
N THR A 320 0.58 -5.85 22.61
CA THR A 320 1.67 -4.91 22.29
C THR A 320 2.18 -4.15 23.51
N GLN A 321 1.25 -3.58 24.30
CA GLN A 321 1.60 -2.86 25.52
C GLN A 321 2.11 -3.82 26.60
N ASP A 322 1.49 -5.00 26.71
CA ASP A 322 1.86 -5.98 27.72
C ASP A 322 3.27 -6.52 27.49
N VAL A 323 3.78 -6.56 26.27
CA VAL A 323 5.14 -7.02 25.96
C VAL A 323 6.17 -5.90 25.80
N ASN A 324 5.80 -4.64 26.08
CA ASN A 324 6.64 -3.43 25.95
C ASN A 324 7.03 -3.03 24.51
N LEU A 325 6.13 -3.24 23.53
CA LEU A 325 6.35 -2.81 22.13
C LEU A 325 5.56 -1.54 21.74
N SER A 326 4.86 -0.90 22.69
CA SER A 326 4.00 0.27 22.42
C SER A 326 4.69 1.64 22.57
N ASP A 327 5.97 1.66 22.95
CA ASP A 327 6.68 2.91 23.31
C ASP A 327 7.04 3.77 22.10
N PHE A 328 7.02 3.17 20.90
CA PHE A 328 7.42 3.81 19.65
C PHE A 328 6.33 3.67 18.58
N ALA A 329 6.18 4.71 17.78
CA ALA A 329 5.27 4.77 16.65
C ALA A 329 6.06 5.16 15.40
N TYR A 330 7.11 4.40 15.08
CA TYR A 330 7.97 4.70 13.93
C TYR A 330 7.39 4.09 12.65
N PRO A 331 7.30 4.87 11.56
CA PRO A 331 6.93 4.37 10.24
C PRO A 331 7.78 3.18 9.80
N THR A 332 7.12 2.07 9.47
CA THR A 332 7.78 0.86 9.00
C THR A 332 6.92 0.06 8.02
N GLN A 333 7.58 -0.82 7.28
CA GLN A 333 6.99 -1.81 6.39
C GLN A 333 7.60 -3.20 6.53
N SER A 334 8.67 -3.34 7.32
CA SER A 334 9.46 -4.57 7.40
C SER A 334 10.01 -4.77 8.79
N ALA A 335 9.96 -6.00 9.23
CA ALA A 335 10.63 -6.49 10.41
C ALA A 335 11.01 -7.96 10.19
N SER A 336 11.95 -8.47 10.97
CA SER A 336 12.37 -9.87 10.93
C SER A 336 12.60 -10.40 12.33
N TRP A 337 12.14 -11.63 12.55
CA TRP A 337 12.33 -12.36 13.81
C TRP A 337 13.58 -13.23 13.73
N GLY A 338 14.35 -13.29 14.82
CA GLY A 338 15.53 -14.13 14.91
C GLY A 338 16.08 -14.16 16.34
N ASP A 339 16.48 -15.34 16.81
CA ASP A 339 17.13 -15.54 18.11
C ASP A 339 18.64 -15.21 17.97
N TYR A 340 18.99 -13.94 18.19
CA TYR A 340 20.35 -13.45 17.85
C TYR A 340 21.37 -13.78 18.95
N ASP A 341 20.92 -14.03 20.18
CA ASP A 341 21.77 -14.40 21.31
C ASP A 341 21.71 -15.90 21.66
N ASN A 342 20.92 -16.69 20.91
CA ASN A 342 20.80 -18.14 20.99
C ASN A 342 20.28 -18.60 22.37
N ASP A 343 19.35 -17.85 22.94
CA ASP A 343 18.72 -18.14 24.23
C ASP A 343 17.38 -18.90 24.10
N GLY A 344 16.89 -19.05 22.87
CA GLY A 344 15.67 -19.76 22.51
C GLY A 344 14.43 -18.88 22.42
N ASP A 345 14.50 -17.61 22.80
CA ASP A 345 13.42 -16.64 22.61
C ASP A 345 13.65 -15.86 21.31
N LEU A 346 12.63 -15.75 20.46
CA LEU A 346 12.76 -14.97 19.22
C LEU A 346 12.83 -13.47 19.52
N ASP A 347 13.90 -12.81 19.05
CA ASP A 347 14.05 -11.36 19.08
C ASP A 347 13.47 -10.71 17.83
N LEU A 348 13.26 -9.39 17.89
CA LEU A 348 12.61 -8.63 16.83
C LEU A 348 13.51 -7.50 16.33
N PHE A 349 13.82 -7.49 15.04
CA PHE A 349 14.39 -6.32 14.37
C PHE A 349 13.34 -5.60 13.52
N ILE A 350 13.19 -4.29 13.69
CA ILE A 350 12.25 -3.44 12.96
C ILE A 350 13.01 -2.47 12.07
N CYS A 351 12.71 -2.51 10.77
CA CYS A 351 13.24 -1.59 9.77
C CYS A 351 12.39 -0.33 9.68
N ASN A 352 12.85 0.72 10.36
CA ASN A 352 12.16 2.02 10.37
C ASN A 352 12.64 2.93 9.24
N GLU A 353 11.77 3.82 8.79
CA GLU A 353 11.98 4.65 7.61
C GLU A 353 12.48 6.06 7.98
N SER A 354 13.76 6.17 8.35
CA SER A 354 14.40 7.50 8.49
C SER A 354 14.65 8.15 7.14
N TYR A 355 14.70 9.49 7.12
CA TYR A 355 15.05 10.26 5.93
C TYR A 355 15.99 11.40 6.29
N LYS A 356 17.10 11.51 5.54
CA LYS A 356 18.08 12.58 5.69
C LYS A 356 18.21 13.33 4.37
N GLY A 357 17.44 14.41 4.23
CA GLY A 357 17.49 15.29 3.07
C GLY A 357 18.36 16.53 3.31
N GLU A 358 18.57 17.33 2.26
CA GLU A 358 19.34 18.58 2.37
C GLU A 358 18.70 19.62 3.31
N ASN A 359 17.36 19.63 3.40
CA ASN A 359 16.60 20.64 4.14
C ASN A 359 15.77 20.07 5.31
N GLU A 360 15.58 18.75 5.37
CA GLU A 360 14.74 18.09 6.37
C GLU A 360 15.36 16.76 6.78
N ASN A 361 15.44 16.54 8.10
CA ASN A 361 15.89 15.29 8.68
C ASN A 361 14.75 14.73 9.54
N ILE A 362 14.30 13.53 9.20
CA ILE A 362 13.31 12.76 9.93
C ILE A 362 14.02 11.51 10.44
N ILE A 363 14.07 11.36 11.76
CA ILE A 363 14.90 10.33 12.42
C ILE A 363 13.99 9.31 13.11
N TYR A 364 13.89 8.14 12.50
CA TYR A 364 13.22 6.94 12.95
C TYR A 364 14.22 5.78 12.86
N PRO A 365 15.12 5.63 13.85
CA PRO A 365 16.18 4.63 13.78
C PRO A 365 15.56 3.23 13.75
N SER A 366 16.15 2.31 12.99
CA SER A 366 15.78 0.88 13.08
C SER A 366 16.06 0.36 14.49
N GLN A 367 15.26 -0.60 14.94
CA GLN A 367 15.26 -1.06 16.33
C GLN A 367 15.49 -2.57 16.42
N LEU A 368 16.37 -3.01 17.30
CA LEU A 368 16.47 -4.39 17.77
C LEU A 368 15.90 -4.49 19.18
N PHE A 369 14.88 -5.32 19.32
CA PHE A 369 14.28 -5.65 20.59
C PHE A 369 14.70 -7.06 21.01
N ASN A 370 15.42 -7.15 22.12
CA ASN A 370 15.71 -8.43 22.75
C ASN A 370 14.48 -8.92 23.50
N ASN A 371 14.07 -10.15 23.27
CA ASN A 371 12.97 -10.79 23.98
C ASN A 371 13.52 -11.54 25.19
N ASN A 372 13.08 -11.15 26.38
CA ASN A 372 13.43 -11.87 27.60
C ASN A 372 12.16 -12.31 28.30
N ASN A 373 11.76 -13.57 28.10
CA ASN A 373 10.52 -14.13 28.64
C ASN A 373 9.28 -13.28 28.32
N ASN A 374 9.05 -13.02 27.02
CA ASN A 374 7.90 -12.26 26.50
C ASN A 374 7.88 -10.77 26.84
N LYS A 375 9.05 -10.21 27.17
CA LYS A 375 9.23 -8.78 27.41
C LYS A 375 10.32 -8.27 26.50
N PHE A 376 9.96 -7.34 25.62
CA PHE A 376 10.87 -6.76 24.66
C PHE A 376 11.59 -5.55 25.26
N LEU A 377 12.89 -5.45 25.00
CA LEU A 377 13.72 -4.31 25.36
C LEU A 377 14.50 -3.84 24.13
N ASP A 378 14.39 -2.56 23.78
CA ASP A 378 15.22 -1.97 22.73
C ASP A 378 16.71 -1.97 23.17
N VAL A 379 17.52 -2.77 22.47
CA VAL A 379 18.96 -2.95 22.69
C VAL A 379 19.79 -2.39 21.55
N SER A 380 19.20 -1.61 20.63
CA SER A 380 19.85 -1.16 19.39
C SER A 380 21.17 -0.42 19.61
N ILE A 381 21.24 0.41 20.66
CA ILE A 381 22.44 1.17 21.03
C ILE A 381 23.50 0.23 21.63
N GLN A 382 23.08 -0.67 22.52
CA GLN A 382 23.93 -1.63 23.20
C GLN A 382 24.56 -2.62 22.19
N ALA A 383 23.77 -3.08 21.23
CA ALA A 383 24.18 -3.94 20.12
C ALA A 383 24.96 -3.19 19.02
N SER A 384 25.07 -1.85 19.09
CA SER A 384 25.79 -1.02 18.12
C SER A 384 25.29 -1.14 16.67
N ILE A 385 23.98 -1.32 16.49
CA ILE A 385 23.33 -1.50 15.19
C ILE A 385 22.35 -0.37 14.83
N SER A 386 22.52 0.80 15.46
CA SER A 386 21.70 1.97 15.16
C SER A 386 21.74 2.30 13.66
N ASN A 387 20.58 2.31 13.02
CA ASN A 387 20.42 2.61 11.60
C ASN A 387 19.40 3.73 11.39
N ASP A 388 19.88 4.96 11.20
CA ASP A 388 19.06 6.14 10.90
C ASP A 388 18.84 6.35 9.40
N ARG A 389 18.80 5.28 8.61
CA ARG A 389 18.56 5.33 7.17
C ARG A 389 17.17 4.85 6.85
N TYR A 390 16.77 5.02 5.60
CA TYR A 390 15.51 4.50 5.12
C TYR A 390 15.63 2.97 4.96
N CYS A 391 15.43 2.20 6.04
CA CYS A 391 15.49 0.75 5.94
C CYS A 391 14.33 0.22 5.09
N LYS A 392 14.62 -0.72 4.18
CA LYS A 392 13.62 -1.37 3.32
C LYS A 392 13.29 -2.79 3.73
N SER A 393 14.29 -3.55 4.15
CA SER A 393 14.14 -4.95 4.56
C SER A 393 15.31 -5.38 5.43
N SER A 394 15.06 -6.34 6.30
CA SER A 394 16.05 -7.10 7.05
C SER A 394 15.83 -8.60 6.87
N ASP A 395 16.87 -9.39 7.06
CA ASP A 395 16.77 -10.85 7.13
C ASP A 395 17.88 -11.42 8.02
N TRP A 396 17.62 -12.58 8.61
CA TRP A 396 18.54 -13.25 9.53
C TRP A 396 19.08 -14.53 8.90
N GLY A 397 20.37 -14.80 9.08
CA GLY A 397 20.96 -16.07 8.68
C GLY A 397 22.40 -16.21 9.14
N ASP A 398 22.83 -17.44 9.44
CA ASP A 398 24.22 -17.74 9.77
C ASP A 398 25.08 -17.68 8.50
N TYR A 399 25.51 -16.47 8.14
CA TYR A 399 26.21 -16.20 6.89
C TYR A 399 27.64 -16.73 6.92
N ASN A 400 28.26 -16.73 8.09
CA ASN A 400 29.65 -17.11 8.29
C ASN A 400 29.83 -18.57 8.78
N ASN A 401 28.73 -19.27 9.09
CA ASN A 401 28.65 -20.63 9.60
C ASN A 401 29.32 -20.81 10.98
N ASP A 402 29.17 -19.85 11.90
CA ASP A 402 29.66 -19.91 13.28
C ASP A 402 28.63 -20.36 14.31
N GLY A 403 27.38 -20.59 13.86
CA GLY A 403 26.26 -21.01 14.70
C GLY A 403 25.53 -19.86 15.39
N LEU A 404 25.87 -18.60 15.09
CA LEU A 404 25.10 -17.42 15.43
C LEU A 404 24.49 -16.84 14.15
N ILE A 405 23.27 -16.31 14.24
CA ILE A 405 22.63 -15.68 13.09
C ILE A 405 23.17 -14.26 12.89
N ASP A 406 23.49 -13.93 11.64
CA ASP A 406 23.86 -12.58 11.22
C ASP A 406 22.63 -11.82 10.71
N LEU A 407 22.59 -10.50 10.95
CA LEU A 407 21.54 -9.61 10.44
C LEU A 407 21.99 -8.94 9.13
N PHE A 408 21.27 -9.19 8.04
CA PHE A 408 21.38 -8.42 6.81
C PHE A 408 20.35 -7.29 6.80
N ILE A 409 20.77 -6.08 6.41
CA ILE A 409 19.92 -4.88 6.33
C ILE A 409 20.06 -4.25 4.95
N SER A 410 18.94 -3.92 4.32
CA SER A 410 18.89 -3.18 3.06
C SER A 410 18.28 -1.79 3.28
N ASN A 411 18.90 -0.75 2.71
CA ASN A 411 18.37 0.60 2.73
C ASN A 411 17.96 1.05 1.33
N PHE A 412 16.95 1.92 1.27
CA PHE A 412 16.54 2.56 0.03
C PHE A 412 17.71 3.33 -0.60
N ALA A 413 17.74 3.36 -1.93
CA ALA A 413 18.81 4.01 -2.72
C ALA A 413 20.24 3.49 -2.49
N GLY A 414 20.41 2.36 -1.79
CA GLY A 414 21.73 1.76 -1.51
C GLY A 414 22.55 2.55 -0.49
N GLU A 415 21.90 3.37 0.34
CA GLU A 415 22.54 4.25 1.32
C GLU A 415 23.18 3.53 2.49
#